data_AF-A0A562QW64-F1
#
_entry.id   AF-A0A562QW64-F1
#
_cell.length_a   1.000
_cell.length_b   1.000
_cell.length_c   1.000
_cell.angle_alpha   90.00
_cell.angle_beta   90.00
_cell.angle_gamma   90.00
#
_symmetry.space_group_name_H-M   'P 1'
#
loop_
_entity.id
_entity.type
_entity.pdbx_description
1 polymer ?
#
loop_
_entity_poly.entity_id
_entity_poly.type
_entity_poly.pdbx_seq_one_letter_code
_entity_poly.pdbx_strand_id
1 'polypeptide(L)'
;MREASFAQGSPTRYFRWDRRWSGALLSFVGIFITVAALLGGFAAMGGHLAVLMQPWEFVIIIGTAVGTFILANPWKTVVDTGVACMQAITNAVPGQRYYLDLLGALHALMRELRGKGRNEVEAHIDDPSSSEIFKAFPSVLGDPSLLQFICDYVRLIIMGNARTHEIEALMDEEIHTIVKGKLAPYHALVTVSEAMPALGIVAAVLGVIKAMGALDQSPKLLGGFIGAALVGTFAGIFISYGVLSPFAIKIKMTREKKCRPYIIVKQTLLAFMNGAMPQIAVEHGRKMISSNERPSIDVVENETIAGPKAVPTEAEPKAARA
;
A
#
# COMPACT_ATOMS: atom_id res chain seq x y z
N MET A 1 -2.72 -43.77 39.37
CA MET A 1 -2.18 -44.17 38.05
C MET A 1 -2.12 -42.91 37.20
N ARG A 2 -0.93 -42.59 36.69
CA ARG A 2 -0.58 -41.27 36.12
C ARG A 2 -1.28 -41.03 34.78
N GLU A 3 -1.86 -39.84 34.66
CA GLU A 3 -2.37 -39.25 33.43
C GLU A 3 -1.23 -38.98 32.43
N ALA A 4 -1.50 -39.30 31.16
CA ALA A 4 -0.56 -39.15 30.07
C ALA A 4 -0.39 -37.68 29.68
N SER A 5 0.84 -37.21 29.81
CA SER A 5 1.33 -35.93 29.31
C SER A 5 1.31 -35.93 27.79
N PHE A 6 0.46 -35.11 27.17
CA PHE A 6 0.59 -34.73 25.76
C PHE A 6 1.62 -33.61 25.66
N ALA A 7 2.80 -33.98 25.16
CA ALA A 7 3.92 -33.09 24.93
C ALA A 7 3.58 -32.02 23.87
N GLN A 8 3.90 -30.77 24.21
CA GLN A 8 3.92 -29.60 23.35
C GLN A 8 4.67 -29.86 22.04
N GLY A 9 3.96 -29.67 20.92
CA GLY A 9 4.57 -29.55 19.60
C GLY A 9 5.41 -28.28 19.50
N SER A 10 6.65 -28.45 19.05
CA SER A 10 7.65 -27.40 18.80
C SER A 10 7.14 -26.26 17.92
N PRO A 11 7.48 -24.99 18.18
CA PRO A 11 7.21 -23.91 17.25
C PRO A 11 8.14 -24.04 16.05
N THR A 12 7.56 -24.28 14.87
CA THR A 12 8.25 -24.17 13.59
C THR A 12 8.88 -22.78 13.48
N ARG A 13 10.21 -22.72 13.53
CA ARG A 13 11.00 -21.53 13.19
C ARG A 13 10.80 -21.23 11.70
N TYR A 14 9.72 -20.54 11.36
CA TYR A 14 9.64 -19.85 10.08
C TYR A 14 10.72 -18.77 10.08
N PHE A 15 11.69 -18.93 9.19
CA PHE A 15 12.69 -17.93 8.87
C PHE A 15 11.95 -16.63 8.53
N ARG A 16 11.98 -15.67 9.46
CA ARG A 16 11.21 -14.43 9.38
C ARG A 16 11.93 -13.49 8.42
N TRP A 17 11.89 -13.82 7.12
CA TRP A 17 12.29 -12.90 6.06
C TRP A 17 11.47 -11.62 6.24
N ASP A 18 12.16 -10.49 6.43
CA ASP A 18 11.48 -9.21 6.56
C ASP A 18 10.63 -8.96 5.31
N ARG A 19 9.32 -8.85 5.52
CA ARG A 19 8.27 -8.78 4.49
C ARG A 19 8.46 -7.59 3.55
N ARG A 20 9.23 -6.59 4.03
CA ARG A 20 9.67 -5.41 3.27
C ARG A 20 10.66 -5.79 2.16
N TRP A 21 11.62 -6.67 2.46
CA TRP A 21 12.63 -7.13 1.50
C TRP A 21 12.06 -8.12 0.49
N SER A 22 11.14 -9.00 0.92
CA SER A 22 10.50 -9.94 -0.01
C SER A 22 9.65 -9.20 -1.06
N GLY A 23 8.90 -8.16 -0.67
CA GLY A 23 8.03 -7.43 -1.60
C GLY A 23 8.78 -6.57 -2.62
N ALA A 24 9.91 -5.97 -2.22
CA ALA A 24 10.80 -5.24 -3.14
C ALA A 24 11.49 -6.20 -4.11
N LEU A 25 12.02 -7.31 -3.58
CA LEU A 25 12.69 -8.34 -4.37
C LEU A 25 11.78 -8.88 -5.49
N LEU A 26 10.51 -9.20 -5.18
CA LEU A 26 9.56 -9.68 -6.20
C LEU A 26 9.34 -8.66 -7.32
N SER A 27 9.28 -7.36 -7.00
CA SER A 27 9.14 -6.32 -8.04
C SER A 27 10.36 -6.25 -8.95
N PHE A 28 11.57 -6.29 -8.37
CA PHE A 28 12.80 -6.28 -9.16
C PHE A 28 12.95 -7.54 -10.00
N VAL A 29 12.63 -8.71 -9.45
CA VAL A 29 12.65 -9.98 -10.18
C VAL A 29 11.64 -9.95 -11.34
N GLY A 30 10.42 -9.45 -11.13
CA GLY A 30 9.43 -9.32 -12.19
C GLY A 30 9.90 -8.43 -13.34
N ILE A 31 10.38 -7.22 -13.03
CA ILE A 31 10.91 -6.29 -14.03
C ILE A 31 12.12 -6.91 -14.75
N PHE A 32 13.01 -7.57 -14.01
CA PHE A 32 14.18 -8.24 -14.58
C PHE A 32 13.79 -9.34 -15.57
N ILE A 33 12.84 -10.21 -15.21
CA ILE A 33 12.34 -11.27 -16.10
C ILE A 33 11.75 -10.65 -17.37
N THR A 34 10.92 -9.61 -17.24
CA THR A 34 10.29 -8.92 -18.37
C THR A 34 11.34 -8.31 -19.31
N VAL A 35 12.33 -7.60 -18.77
CA VAL A 35 13.41 -6.99 -19.56
C VAL A 35 14.33 -8.05 -20.18
N ALA A 36 14.70 -9.08 -19.41
CA ALA A 36 15.59 -10.15 -19.87
C ALA A 36 14.94 -11.00 -20.97
N ALA A 37 13.66 -11.34 -20.85
CA ALA A 37 12.93 -12.07 -21.88
C ALA A 37 12.86 -11.26 -23.19
N LEU A 38 12.61 -9.95 -23.09
CA LEU A 38 12.52 -9.08 -24.25
C LEU A 38 13.88 -8.87 -24.93
N LEU A 39 14.88 -8.38 -24.18
CA LEU A 39 16.20 -8.08 -24.73
C LEU A 39 16.97 -9.35 -25.09
N GLY A 40 16.86 -10.39 -24.26
CA GLY A 40 17.47 -11.70 -24.52
C GLY A 40 16.85 -12.38 -25.74
N GLY A 41 15.53 -12.31 -25.91
CA GLY A 41 14.85 -12.82 -27.10
C GLY A 41 15.30 -12.09 -28.38
N PHE A 42 15.38 -10.75 -28.34
CA PHE A 42 15.87 -9.96 -29.47
C PHE A 42 17.33 -10.27 -29.83
N ALA A 43 18.20 -10.41 -28.83
CA ALA A 43 19.61 -10.77 -29.04
C ALA A 43 19.75 -12.21 -29.59
N ALA A 44 18.95 -13.16 -29.10
CA ALA A 44 18.96 -14.55 -29.58
C ALA A 44 18.53 -14.68 -31.05
N MET A 45 17.68 -13.77 -31.54
CA MET A 45 17.32 -13.67 -32.96
C MET A 45 18.42 -12.99 -33.82
N GLY A 46 19.57 -12.66 -33.24
CA GLY A 46 20.67 -11.96 -33.91
C GLY A 46 20.54 -10.43 -33.91
N GLY A 47 19.61 -9.88 -33.12
CA GLY A 47 19.42 -8.43 -33.01
C GLY A 47 20.54 -7.73 -32.24
N HIS A 48 20.98 -6.57 -32.74
CA HIS A 48 21.97 -5.73 -32.05
C HIS A 48 21.31 -4.77 -31.06
N LEU A 49 21.48 -5.02 -29.76
CA LEU A 49 20.88 -4.22 -28.68
C LEU A 49 21.22 -2.73 -28.73
N ALA A 50 22.38 -2.37 -29.27
CA ALA A 50 22.80 -0.98 -29.43
C ALA A 50 21.82 -0.14 -30.27
N VAL A 51 21.06 -0.77 -31.18
CA VAL A 51 20.08 -0.08 -32.03
C VAL A 51 18.86 0.39 -31.23
N LEU A 52 18.48 -0.34 -30.17
CA LEU A 52 17.34 0.00 -29.30
C LEU A 52 17.65 1.16 -28.35
N MET A 53 18.93 1.47 -28.13
CA MET A 53 19.34 2.57 -27.27
C MET A 53 19.27 3.89 -28.03
N GLN A 54 18.06 4.45 -28.13
CA GLN A 54 17.78 5.76 -28.74
C GLN A 54 17.39 6.78 -27.66
N PRO A 55 18.34 7.52 -27.06
CA PRO A 55 18.06 8.38 -25.90
C PRO A 55 16.99 9.43 -26.17
N TRP A 56 16.98 10.00 -27.38
CA TRP A 56 16.05 11.07 -27.74
C TRP A 56 14.60 10.60 -27.86
N GLU A 57 14.38 9.35 -28.27
CA GLU A 57 13.04 8.74 -28.26
C GLU A 57 12.52 8.62 -26.82
N PHE A 58 13.37 8.17 -25.89
CA PHE A 58 13.01 8.11 -24.46
C PHE A 58 12.76 9.49 -23.86
N VAL A 59 13.51 10.52 -24.25
CA VAL A 59 13.27 11.91 -23.81
C VAL A 59 11.91 12.40 -24.29
N ILE A 60 11.53 12.12 -25.55
CA ILE A 60 10.22 12.50 -26.08
C ILE A 60 9.12 11.76 -25.31
N ILE A 61 9.21 10.43 -25.19
CA ILE A 61 8.16 9.61 -24.58
C ILE A 61 8.04 9.90 -23.08
N ILE A 62 9.14 9.80 -22.32
CA ILE A 62 9.12 9.99 -20.86
C ILE A 62 8.95 11.47 -20.50
N GLY A 63 9.56 12.39 -21.26
CA GLY A 63 9.40 13.82 -21.03
C GLY A 63 7.95 14.27 -21.24
N THR A 64 7.31 13.82 -22.32
CA THR A 64 5.88 14.09 -22.53
C THR A 64 5.01 13.36 -21.52
N ALA A 65 5.34 12.13 -21.11
CA ALA A 65 4.67 11.41 -20.03
C ALA A 65 4.62 12.22 -18.73
N VAL A 66 5.78 12.73 -18.32
CA VAL A 66 5.92 13.52 -17.08
C VAL A 66 5.19 14.85 -17.22
N GLY A 67 5.29 15.50 -18.39
CA GLY A 67 4.57 16.73 -18.69
C GLY A 67 3.05 16.56 -18.61
N THR A 68 2.50 15.52 -19.25
CA THR A 68 1.05 15.23 -19.21
C THR A 68 0.60 14.78 -17.82
N PHE A 69 1.43 14.03 -17.09
CA PHE A 69 1.16 13.65 -15.71
C PHE A 69 1.02 14.87 -14.79
N ILE A 70 1.93 15.84 -14.88
CA ILE A 70 1.88 17.07 -14.09
C ILE A 70 0.70 17.95 -14.52
N LEU A 71 0.42 18.03 -15.82
CA LEU A 71 -0.71 18.81 -16.34
C LEU A 71 -2.06 18.26 -15.87
N ALA A 72 -2.22 16.94 -15.82
CA ALA A 72 -3.49 16.29 -15.52
C ALA A 72 -3.81 16.19 -14.02
N ASN A 73 -2.84 16.46 -13.13
CA ASN A 73 -2.97 16.17 -11.70
C ASN A 73 -2.67 17.38 -10.81
N PRO A 74 -3.41 17.57 -9.71
CA PRO A 74 -3.04 18.58 -8.72
C PRO A 74 -1.71 18.19 -8.06
N TRP A 75 -0.95 19.20 -7.62
CA TRP A 75 0.39 19.01 -7.04
C TRP A 75 0.43 17.99 -5.89
N LYS A 76 -0.62 17.94 -5.06
CA LYS A 76 -0.74 16.96 -3.98
C LYS A 76 -0.73 15.51 -4.49
N THR A 77 -1.41 15.23 -5.61
CA THR A 77 -1.43 13.90 -6.23
C THR A 77 -0.10 13.55 -6.87
N VAL A 78 0.59 14.53 -7.48
CA VAL A 78 1.94 14.35 -8.05
C VAL A 78 2.92 13.89 -6.97
N VAL A 79 2.96 14.59 -5.83
CA VAL A 79 3.84 14.23 -4.70
C VAL A 79 3.41 12.90 -4.06
N ASP A 80 2.12 12.69 -3.81
CA ASP A 80 1.62 11.43 -3.22
C ASP A 80 1.87 10.23 -4.15
N THR A 81 1.98 10.44 -5.46
CA THR A 81 2.38 9.38 -6.41
C THR A 81 3.81 8.93 -6.17
N GLY A 82 4.75 9.84 -5.96
CA GLY A 82 6.12 9.47 -5.57
C GLY A 82 6.15 8.65 -4.27
N VAL A 83 5.37 9.06 -3.26
CA VAL A 83 5.21 8.32 -2.01
C VAL A 83 4.56 6.95 -2.25
N ALA A 84 3.54 6.87 -3.10
CA ALA A 84 2.85 5.63 -3.45
C ALA A 84 3.78 4.64 -4.14
N CYS A 85 4.63 5.10 -5.07
CA CYS A 85 5.65 4.30 -5.73
C CYS A 85 6.60 3.69 -4.70
N MET A 86 7.11 4.49 -3.76
CA MET A 86 8.01 3.99 -2.72
C MET A 86 7.33 2.98 -1.79
N GLN A 87 6.08 3.24 -1.41
CA GLN A 87 5.28 2.31 -0.60
C GLN A 87 5.01 0.99 -1.34
N ALA A 88 4.77 1.04 -2.65
CA ALA A 88 4.55 -0.16 -3.46
C ALA A 88 5.84 -0.97 -3.62
N ILE A 89 6.99 -0.34 -3.84
CA ILE A 89 8.30 -1.02 -3.91
C ILE A 89 8.61 -1.68 -2.58
N THR A 90 8.53 -0.93 -1.48
CA THR A 90 8.81 -1.42 -0.13
C THR A 90 7.73 -2.34 0.44
N ASN A 91 6.61 -2.54 -0.27
CA ASN A 91 5.46 -3.31 0.18
C ASN A 91 5.01 -2.90 1.60
N ALA A 92 4.86 -1.59 1.80
CA ALA A 92 4.49 -0.99 3.08
C ALA A 92 3.01 -1.27 3.39
N VAL A 93 2.68 -2.50 3.79
CA VAL A 93 1.32 -2.94 4.12
C VAL A 93 1.20 -3.19 5.63
N PRO A 94 0.02 -2.98 6.23
CA PRO A 94 -0.20 -3.30 7.65
C PRO A 94 0.10 -4.78 7.93
N GLY A 95 0.98 -5.03 8.90
CA GLY A 95 1.29 -6.38 9.36
C GLY A 95 0.36 -6.86 10.47
N GLN A 96 0.49 -8.12 10.86
CA GLN A 96 -0.30 -8.71 11.94
C GLN A 96 -0.19 -7.92 13.26
N ARG A 97 1.00 -7.41 13.61
CA ARG A 97 1.19 -6.61 14.82
C ARG A 97 0.38 -5.31 14.79
N TYR A 98 0.34 -4.63 13.65
CA TYR A 98 -0.46 -3.42 13.48
C TYR A 98 -1.96 -3.71 13.73
N TYR A 99 -2.48 -4.83 13.22
CA TYR A 99 -3.85 -5.23 13.48
C TYR A 99 -4.11 -5.56 14.95
N LEU A 100 -3.15 -6.21 15.63
CA LEU A 100 -3.25 -6.48 17.07
C LEU A 100 -3.27 -5.18 17.88
N ASP A 101 -2.40 -4.22 17.55
CA ASP A 101 -2.37 -2.90 18.19
C ASP A 101 -3.68 -2.15 17.97
N LEU A 102 -4.24 -2.20 16.75
CA LEU A 102 -5.53 -1.58 16.42
C LEU A 102 -6.69 -2.21 17.21
N LEU A 103 -6.79 -3.54 17.21
CA LEU A 103 -7.82 -4.25 17.96
C LEU A 103 -7.68 -4.05 19.47
N GLY A 104 -6.44 -3.99 19.98
CA GLY A 104 -6.13 -3.67 21.37
C GLY A 104 -6.55 -2.25 21.76
N ALA A 105 -6.24 -1.26 20.93
CA ALA A 105 -6.66 0.13 21.14
C ALA A 105 -8.19 0.27 21.17
N LEU A 106 -8.88 -0.35 20.21
CA LEU A 106 -10.35 -0.37 20.18
C LEU A 106 -10.93 -1.08 21.40
N HIS A 107 -10.36 -2.21 21.82
CA HIS A 107 -10.79 -2.93 23.02
C HIS A 107 -10.68 -2.06 24.28
N ALA A 108 -9.52 -1.44 24.48
CA ALA A 108 -9.26 -0.56 25.63
C ALA A 108 -10.23 0.62 25.65
N LEU A 109 -10.44 1.27 24.49
CA LEU A 109 -11.37 2.38 24.36
C LEU A 109 -12.83 1.97 24.65
N MET A 110 -13.28 0.82 24.15
CA MET A 110 -14.63 0.30 24.42
C MET A 110 -14.82 -0.12 25.88
N ARG A 111 -13.78 -0.60 26.55
CA ARG A 111 -13.82 -0.88 27.99
C ARG A 111 -14.00 0.40 28.80
N GLU A 112 -13.28 1.46 28.44
CA GLU A 112 -13.40 2.78 29.06
C GLU A 112 -14.79 3.39 28.83
N LEU A 113 -15.29 3.34 27.59
CA LEU A 113 -16.65 3.78 27.23
C LEU A 113 -17.77 3.11 28.05
N ARG A 114 -17.60 1.84 28.42
CA ARG A 114 -18.58 1.10 29.21
C ARG A 114 -18.40 1.27 30.71
N GLY A 115 -17.15 1.44 31.18
CA GLY A 115 -16.78 1.38 32.59
C GLY A 115 -16.67 2.73 33.28
N LYS A 116 -16.41 3.81 32.54
CA LYS A 116 -16.14 5.14 33.11
C LYS A 116 -17.15 6.19 32.68
N GLY A 117 -17.14 7.33 33.36
CA GLY A 117 -17.99 8.48 33.02
C GLY A 117 -17.60 9.12 31.69
N ARG A 118 -18.57 9.73 31.00
CA ARG A 118 -18.36 10.35 29.67
C ARG A 118 -17.18 11.34 29.64
N ASN A 119 -17.04 12.16 30.67
CA ASN A 119 -15.98 13.17 30.78
C ASN A 119 -14.56 12.56 30.76
N GLU A 120 -14.37 11.39 31.37
CA GLU A 120 -13.06 10.73 31.39
C GLU A 120 -12.70 10.19 30.01
N VAL A 121 -13.71 9.72 29.26
CA VAL A 121 -13.50 9.21 27.91
C VAL A 121 -13.28 10.36 26.91
N GLU A 122 -13.98 11.47 27.07
CA GLU A 122 -13.79 12.69 26.25
C GLU A 122 -12.34 13.20 26.33
N ALA A 123 -11.71 13.15 27.52
CA ALA A 123 -10.31 13.52 27.68
C ALA A 123 -9.36 12.70 26.79
N HIS A 124 -9.66 11.41 26.56
CA HIS A 124 -8.87 10.55 25.68
C HIS A 124 -9.07 10.85 24.18
N ILE A 125 -10.20 11.45 23.81
CA ILE A 125 -10.61 11.71 22.43
C ILE A 125 -10.18 13.09 21.96
N ASP A 126 -10.24 14.08 22.86
CA ASP A 126 -9.88 15.46 22.56
C ASP A 126 -8.37 15.67 22.50
N ASP A 127 -7.60 14.94 23.32
CA ASP A 127 -6.14 14.88 23.21
C ASP A 127 -5.65 13.42 23.13
N PRO A 128 -5.74 12.79 21.95
CA PRO A 128 -5.33 11.40 21.77
C PRO A 128 -3.81 11.23 21.88
N SER A 129 -3.02 12.31 21.78
CA SER A 129 -1.55 12.24 21.88
C SER A 129 -1.08 12.10 23.32
N SER A 130 -1.79 12.71 24.27
CA SER A 130 -1.48 12.57 25.70
C SER A 130 -2.17 11.37 26.36
N SER A 131 -3.20 10.82 25.72
CA SER A 131 -3.97 9.66 26.19
C SER A 131 -3.11 8.42 26.49
N GLU A 132 -3.28 7.87 27.69
CA GLU A 132 -2.60 6.62 28.10
C GLU A 132 -3.01 5.42 27.24
N ILE A 133 -4.24 5.42 26.73
CA ILE A 133 -4.76 4.36 25.85
C ILE A 133 -3.99 4.36 24.53
N PHE A 134 -3.83 5.51 23.88
CA PHE A 134 -3.16 5.54 22.57
C PHE A 134 -1.64 5.47 22.68
N LYS A 135 -1.05 5.95 23.79
CA LYS A 135 0.38 5.75 24.10
C LYS A 135 0.75 4.27 24.22
N ALA A 136 -0.17 3.43 24.70
CA ALA A 136 -0.01 1.98 24.73
C ALA A 136 0.08 1.32 23.34
N PHE A 137 -0.43 1.98 22.29
CA PHE A 137 -0.50 1.44 20.93
C PHE A 137 0.15 2.39 19.91
N PRO A 138 1.50 2.46 19.87
CA PRO A 138 2.24 3.42 19.04
C PRO A 138 1.97 3.28 17.53
N SER A 139 1.60 2.08 17.07
CA SER A 139 1.21 1.84 15.67
C SER A 139 -0.02 2.62 15.24
N VAL A 140 -1.00 2.80 16.14
CA VAL A 140 -2.22 3.56 15.89
C VAL A 140 -1.94 5.05 16.04
N LEU A 141 -1.15 5.43 17.07
CA LEU A 141 -0.72 6.82 17.29
C LEU A 141 0.10 7.37 16.11
N GLY A 142 0.89 6.52 15.45
CA GLY A 142 1.65 6.85 14.25
C GLY A 142 0.83 7.03 12.97
N ASP A 143 -0.49 6.79 13.01
CA ASP A 143 -1.42 7.02 11.90
C ASP A 143 -2.48 8.07 12.29
N PRO A 144 -2.18 9.38 12.13
CA PRO A 144 -3.08 10.44 12.55
C PRO A 144 -4.45 10.39 11.86
N SER A 145 -4.51 9.93 10.60
CA SER A 145 -5.76 9.84 9.85
C SER A 145 -6.67 8.73 10.39
N LEU A 146 -6.11 7.59 10.79
CA LEU A 146 -6.91 6.54 11.42
C LEU A 146 -7.30 6.90 12.86
N LEU A 147 -6.39 7.53 13.60
CA LEU A 147 -6.63 7.98 14.96
C LEU A 147 -7.78 8.99 15.02
N GLN A 148 -7.76 10.00 14.13
CA GLN A 148 -8.83 10.98 14.01
C GLN A 148 -10.18 10.31 13.69
N PHE A 149 -10.19 9.36 12.73
CA PHE A 149 -11.39 8.59 12.40
C PHE A 149 -11.95 7.85 13.63
N ILE A 150 -11.10 7.16 14.41
CA ILE A 150 -11.54 6.49 15.64
C ILE A 150 -12.13 7.52 16.63
N CYS A 151 -11.42 8.61 16.89
CA CYS A 151 -11.84 9.65 17.84
C CYS A 151 -13.18 10.29 17.46
N ASP A 152 -13.35 10.67 16.19
CA ASP A 152 -14.55 11.35 15.71
C ASP A 152 -15.79 10.46 15.84
N TYR A 153 -15.70 9.17 15.48
CA TYR A 153 -16.83 8.25 15.65
C TYR A 153 -17.10 7.87 17.09
N VAL A 154 -16.08 7.78 17.93
CA VAL A 154 -16.29 7.54 19.36
C VAL A 154 -16.96 8.75 20.01
N ARG A 155 -16.60 9.98 19.60
CA ARG A 155 -17.30 11.20 20.03
C ARG A 155 -18.79 11.13 19.69
N LEU A 156 -19.14 10.72 18.48
CA LEU A 156 -20.54 10.53 18.07
C LEU A 156 -21.27 9.47 18.92
N ILE A 157 -20.58 8.37 19.29
CA ILE A 157 -21.14 7.33 20.17
C ILE A 157 -21.42 7.88 21.58
N ILE A 158 -20.51 8.70 22.15
CA ILE A 158 -20.67 9.30 23.48
C ILE A 158 -21.84 10.27 23.52
N MET A 159 -22.00 11.09 22.48
CA MET A 159 -23.12 12.03 22.36
C MET A 159 -24.48 11.33 22.37
N GLY A 160 -24.54 10.09 21.88
CA GLY A 160 -25.67 9.17 22.07
C GLY A 160 -26.96 9.56 21.34
N ASN A 161 -26.90 10.52 20.41
CA ASN A 161 -28.06 11.00 19.66
C ASN A 161 -28.22 10.35 18.27
N ALA A 162 -27.20 9.65 17.78
CA ALA A 162 -27.18 9.06 16.44
C ALA A 162 -27.56 7.57 16.48
N ARG A 163 -28.38 7.14 15.53
CA ARG A 163 -28.77 5.72 15.38
C ARG A 163 -27.65 4.95 14.68
N THR A 164 -27.49 3.65 15.00
CA THR A 164 -26.39 2.84 14.46
C THR A 164 -26.33 2.84 12.92
N HIS A 165 -27.47 2.79 12.23
CA HIS A 165 -27.50 2.81 10.76
C HIS A 165 -27.10 4.17 10.16
N GLU A 166 -27.32 5.27 10.87
CA GLU A 166 -26.88 6.61 10.44
C GLU A 166 -25.36 6.73 10.55
N ILE A 167 -24.79 6.21 11.65
CA ILE A 167 -23.34 6.13 11.84
C ILE A 167 -22.72 5.19 10.80
N GLU A 168 -23.32 4.04 10.51
CA GLU A 168 -22.84 3.13 9.47
C GLU A 168 -22.80 3.81 8.10
N ALA A 169 -23.88 4.46 7.69
CA ALA A 169 -23.95 5.18 6.42
C ALA A 169 -22.90 6.30 6.33
N LEU A 170 -22.70 7.04 7.43
CA LEU A 170 -21.67 8.08 7.51
C LEU A 170 -20.26 7.49 7.41
N MET A 171 -19.97 6.40 8.13
CA MET A 171 -18.70 5.69 8.06
C MET A 171 -18.43 5.16 6.66
N ASP A 172 -19.44 4.64 5.97
CA ASP A 172 -19.28 4.15 4.61
C ASP A 172 -18.94 5.25 3.61
N GLU A 173 -19.62 6.40 3.69
CA GLU A 173 -19.32 7.53 2.81
C GLU A 173 -17.93 8.13 3.09
N GLU A 174 -17.54 8.24 4.35
CA GLU A 174 -16.20 8.72 4.72
C GLU A 174 -15.11 7.74 4.27
N ILE A 175 -15.28 6.43 4.51
CA ILE A 175 -14.34 5.40 4.05
C ILE A 175 -14.23 5.43 2.52
N HIS A 176 -15.35 5.56 1.81
CA HIS A 176 -15.35 5.67 0.35
C HIS A 176 -14.56 6.90 -0.11
N THR A 177 -14.75 8.05 0.54
CA THR A 177 -14.02 9.29 0.27
C THR A 177 -12.51 9.13 0.54
N ILE A 178 -12.13 8.52 1.67
CA ILE A 178 -10.74 8.23 2.01
C ILE A 178 -10.10 7.32 0.97
N VAL A 179 -10.76 6.20 0.62
CA VAL A 179 -10.26 5.24 -0.36
C VAL A 179 -10.06 5.90 -1.72
N LYS A 180 -11.05 6.67 -2.19
CA LYS A 180 -10.95 7.43 -3.44
C LYS A 180 -9.76 8.39 -3.43
N GLY A 181 -9.54 9.12 -2.33
CA GLY A 181 -8.40 10.00 -2.17
C GLY A 181 -7.05 9.26 -2.17
N LYS A 182 -6.95 8.15 -1.43
CA LYS A 182 -5.72 7.33 -1.34
C LYS A 182 -5.39 6.57 -2.64
N LEU A 183 -6.37 6.39 -3.53
CA LEU A 183 -6.21 5.77 -4.85
C LEU A 183 -5.97 6.78 -5.99
N ALA A 184 -5.97 8.09 -5.72
CA ALA A 184 -5.64 9.09 -6.74
C ALA A 184 -4.28 8.83 -7.44
N PRO A 185 -3.19 8.43 -6.75
CA PRO A 185 -1.94 8.03 -7.39
C PRO A 185 -2.07 6.87 -8.38
N TYR A 186 -2.90 5.87 -8.05
CA TYR A 186 -3.14 4.73 -8.92
C TYR A 186 -3.80 5.20 -10.22
N HIS A 187 -4.89 5.97 -10.12
CA HIS A 187 -5.60 6.49 -11.28
C HIS A 187 -4.70 7.36 -12.16
N ALA A 188 -3.93 8.26 -11.53
CA ALA A 188 -3.00 9.13 -12.24
C ALA A 188 -1.95 8.34 -13.02
N LEU A 189 -1.36 7.30 -12.42
CA LEU A 189 -0.35 6.48 -13.08
C LEU A 189 -0.94 5.57 -14.16
N VAL A 190 -2.15 5.05 -13.97
CA VAL A 190 -2.87 4.27 -15.00
C VAL A 190 -3.11 5.14 -16.23
N THR A 191 -3.63 6.35 -16.07
CA THR A 191 -3.88 7.27 -17.20
C THR A 191 -2.60 7.54 -18.01
N VAL A 192 -1.47 7.77 -17.34
CA VAL A 192 -0.18 7.96 -18.02
C VAL A 192 0.26 6.67 -18.72
N SER A 193 0.09 5.52 -18.07
CA SER A 193 0.45 4.22 -18.65
C SER A 193 -0.34 3.94 -19.93
N GLU A 194 -1.64 4.26 -19.97
CA GLU A 194 -2.50 4.08 -21.14
C GLU A 194 -2.16 5.06 -22.27
N ALA A 195 -1.60 6.23 -21.94
CA ALA A 195 -1.13 7.21 -22.92
C ALA A 195 0.24 6.88 -23.53
N MET A 196 1.06 6.04 -22.88
CA MET A 196 2.42 5.70 -23.34
C MET A 196 2.49 5.13 -24.78
N PRO A 197 1.60 4.23 -25.23
CA PRO A 197 1.62 3.76 -26.60
C PRO A 197 1.36 4.90 -27.61
N ALA A 198 0.43 5.81 -27.31
CA ALA A 198 0.14 6.96 -28.15
C ALA A 198 1.33 7.94 -28.20
N LEU A 199 2.00 8.17 -27.07
CA LEU A 199 3.23 8.98 -27.03
C LEU A 199 4.39 8.32 -27.79
N GLY A 200 4.46 6.98 -27.79
CA GLY A 200 5.38 6.22 -28.64
C GLY A 200 5.12 6.42 -30.13
N ILE A 201 3.85 6.47 -30.56
CA ILE A 201 3.49 6.78 -31.95
C ILE A 201 3.93 8.21 -32.31
N VAL A 202 3.72 9.19 -31.43
CA VAL A 202 4.19 10.57 -31.66
C VAL A 202 5.71 10.61 -31.84
N ALA A 203 6.46 9.89 -31.00
CA ALA A 203 7.91 9.80 -31.09
C ALA A 203 8.36 9.18 -32.44
N ALA A 204 7.74 8.08 -32.84
CA ALA A 204 7.99 7.45 -34.13
C ALA A 204 7.69 8.37 -35.32
N VAL A 205 6.58 9.13 -35.27
CA VAL A 205 6.24 10.11 -36.32
C VAL A 205 7.32 11.20 -36.42
N LEU A 206 7.83 11.72 -35.30
CA LEU A 206 8.92 12.69 -35.30
C LEU A 206 10.23 12.10 -35.88
N GLY A 207 10.54 10.83 -35.57
CA GLY A 207 11.66 10.11 -36.16
C GLY A 207 11.54 9.93 -37.68
N VAL A 208 10.33 9.61 -38.16
CA VAL A 208 10.05 9.50 -39.61
C VAL A 208 10.17 10.85 -40.30
N ILE A 209 9.65 11.94 -39.71
CA ILE A 209 9.81 13.30 -40.25
C ILE A 209 11.30 13.64 -40.41
N LYS A 210 12.12 13.32 -39.41
CA LYS A 210 13.58 13.51 -39.48
C LYS A 210 14.22 12.69 -40.60
N ALA A 211 13.81 11.43 -40.78
CA ALA A 211 14.30 10.59 -41.87
C ALA A 211 13.94 11.16 -43.25
N MET A 212 12.71 11.66 -43.42
CA MET A 212 12.26 12.29 -44.66
C MET A 212 12.97 13.61 -44.97
N GLY A 213 13.51 14.29 -43.95
CA GLY A 213 14.38 15.46 -44.13
C GLY A 213 15.80 15.15 -44.59
N ALA A 214 16.18 13.86 -44.67
CA ALA A 214 17.53 13.40 -45.00
C ALA A 214 17.55 12.39 -46.16
N LEU A 215 16.60 12.52 -47.10
CA LEU A 215 16.44 11.61 -48.24
C LEU A 215 17.62 11.62 -49.22
N ASP A 216 18.38 12.71 -49.24
CA ASP A 216 19.59 12.88 -50.03
C ASP A 216 20.82 12.18 -49.43
N GLN A 217 20.73 11.70 -48.19
CA GLN A 217 21.82 11.00 -47.52
C GLN A 217 21.94 9.53 -47.95
N SER A 218 23.09 8.93 -47.62
CA SER A 218 23.35 7.53 -47.94
C SER A 218 22.27 6.58 -47.37
N PRO A 219 21.92 5.47 -48.07
CA PRO A 219 20.93 4.51 -47.60
C PRO A 219 21.20 3.97 -46.19
N LYS A 220 22.48 3.86 -45.81
CA LYS A 220 22.90 3.41 -44.47
C LYS A 220 22.48 4.40 -43.38
N LEU A 221 22.62 5.71 -43.60
CA LEU A 221 22.20 6.74 -42.66
C LEU A 221 20.68 6.84 -42.58
N LEU A 222 20.02 6.80 -43.73
CA LEU A 222 18.56 6.84 -43.81
C LEU A 222 17.93 5.64 -43.09
N GLY A 223 18.46 4.43 -43.29
CA GLY A 223 18.05 3.23 -42.57
C GLY A 223 18.25 3.34 -41.05
N GLY A 224 19.29 4.06 -40.60
CA GLY A 224 19.51 4.37 -39.19
C GLY A 224 18.42 5.25 -38.59
N PHE A 225 18.00 6.31 -39.30
CA PHE A 225 16.91 7.19 -38.83
C PHE A 225 15.56 6.49 -38.79
N ILE A 226 15.26 5.67 -39.81
CA ILE A 226 14.03 4.87 -39.84
C ILE A 226 14.03 3.84 -38.71
N GLY A 227 15.16 3.15 -38.50
CA GLY A 227 15.32 2.20 -37.40
C GLY A 227 15.13 2.86 -36.03
N ALA A 228 15.69 4.05 -35.82
CA ALA A 228 15.52 4.81 -34.58
C ALA A 228 14.04 5.17 -34.34
N ALA A 229 13.31 5.59 -35.38
CA ALA A 229 11.90 5.94 -35.26
C ALA A 229 11.02 4.75 -34.80
N LEU A 230 11.32 3.54 -35.26
CA LEU A 230 10.56 2.34 -34.85
C LEU A 230 10.75 1.99 -33.36
N VAL A 231 11.87 2.40 -32.76
CA VAL A 231 12.13 2.22 -31.32
C VAL A 231 11.13 3.02 -30.48
N GLY A 232 10.66 4.17 -30.96
CA GLY A 232 9.71 5.01 -30.22
C GLY A 232 8.40 4.29 -29.89
N THR A 233 7.73 3.72 -30.90
CA THR A 233 6.48 2.96 -30.72
C THR A 233 6.70 1.73 -29.84
N PHE A 234 7.80 1.01 -30.08
CA PHE A 234 8.18 -0.14 -29.28
C PHE A 234 8.36 0.22 -27.80
N ALA A 235 9.13 1.27 -27.50
CA ALA A 235 9.41 1.72 -26.16
C ALA A 235 8.14 2.18 -25.45
N GLY A 236 7.25 2.92 -26.14
CA GLY A 236 5.97 3.37 -25.59
C GLY A 236 5.09 2.19 -25.14
N ILE A 237 4.94 1.18 -26.00
CA ILE A 237 4.15 -0.03 -25.67
C ILE A 237 4.80 -0.82 -24.52
N PHE A 238 6.12 -1.00 -24.57
CA PHE A 238 6.84 -1.74 -23.54
C PHE A 238 6.78 -1.07 -22.17
N ILE A 239 7.01 0.23 -22.09
CA ILE A 239 6.95 0.99 -20.84
C ILE A 239 5.52 1.00 -20.28
N SER A 240 4.51 1.12 -21.15
CA SER A 240 3.09 1.04 -20.78
C SER A 240 2.76 -0.27 -20.05
N TYR A 241 2.86 -1.39 -20.77
CA TYR A 241 2.30 -2.68 -20.33
C TYR A 241 3.31 -3.53 -19.56
N GLY A 242 4.60 -3.38 -19.87
CA GLY A 242 5.67 -4.13 -19.21
C GLY A 242 6.10 -3.54 -17.87
N VAL A 243 5.86 -2.24 -17.64
CA VAL A 243 6.39 -1.54 -16.46
C VAL A 243 5.31 -0.73 -15.72
N LEU A 244 4.76 0.32 -16.32
CA LEU A 244 3.93 1.30 -15.61
C LEU A 244 2.58 0.73 -15.15
N SER A 245 1.87 -0.01 -16.01
CA SER A 245 0.56 -0.57 -15.67
C SER A 245 0.63 -1.61 -14.54
N PRO A 246 1.52 -2.64 -14.59
CA PRO A 246 1.72 -3.55 -13.47
C PRO A 246 2.13 -2.85 -12.17
N PHE A 247 2.94 -1.79 -12.29
CA PHE A 247 3.37 -1.01 -11.13
C PHE A 247 2.22 -0.19 -10.52
N ALA A 248 1.35 0.40 -11.34
CA ALA A 248 0.13 1.06 -10.88
C ALA A 248 -0.78 0.07 -10.12
N ILE A 249 -0.97 -1.15 -10.64
CA ILE A 249 -1.74 -2.19 -9.95
C ILE A 249 -1.12 -2.51 -8.58
N LYS A 250 0.21 -2.59 -8.48
CA LYS A 250 0.89 -2.78 -7.18
C LYS A 250 0.63 -1.63 -6.20
N ILE A 251 0.60 -0.39 -6.68
CA ILE A 251 0.22 0.78 -5.87
C ILE A 251 -1.21 0.62 -5.35
N LYS A 252 -2.17 0.26 -6.21
CA LYS A 252 -3.57 0.02 -5.82
C LYS A 252 -3.65 -1.02 -4.70
N MET A 253 -3.05 -2.20 -4.89
CA MET A 253 -3.06 -3.27 -3.89
C MET A 253 -2.47 -2.83 -2.55
N THR A 254 -1.40 -2.02 -2.57
CA THR A 254 -0.77 -1.51 -1.36
C THR A 254 -1.65 -0.50 -0.64
N ARG A 255 -2.24 0.45 -1.38
CA ARG A 255 -3.12 1.49 -0.83
C ARG A 255 -4.43 0.92 -0.29
N GLU A 256 -5.04 -0.03 -1.01
CA GLU A 256 -6.24 -0.74 -0.53
C GLU A 256 -5.99 -1.47 0.78
N LYS A 257 -4.85 -2.16 0.93
CA LYS A 257 -4.45 -2.78 2.19
C LYS A 257 -4.27 -1.76 3.32
N LYS A 258 -3.71 -0.58 3.03
CA LYS A 258 -3.61 0.51 4.00
C LYS A 258 -4.96 1.12 4.38
N CYS A 259 -6.00 0.99 3.55
CA CYS A 259 -7.35 1.43 3.88
C CYS A 259 -8.17 0.39 4.65
N ARG A 260 -7.73 -0.88 4.71
CA ARG A 260 -8.41 -1.94 5.45
C ARG A 260 -8.65 -1.63 6.94
N PRO A 261 -7.73 -0.97 7.69
CA PRO A 261 -7.94 -0.58 9.08
C PRO A 261 -9.24 0.17 9.35
N TYR A 262 -9.68 1.05 8.44
CA TYR A 262 -10.92 1.80 8.62
C TYR A 262 -12.16 0.89 8.64
N ILE A 263 -12.16 -0.17 7.82
CA ILE A 263 -13.24 -1.17 7.80
C ILE A 263 -13.25 -1.97 9.11
N ILE A 264 -12.07 -2.28 9.67
CA ILE A 264 -11.93 -2.96 10.95
C ILE A 264 -12.51 -2.09 12.07
N VAL A 265 -12.15 -0.80 12.11
CA VAL A 265 -12.72 0.17 13.06
C VAL A 265 -14.24 0.24 12.92
N LYS A 266 -14.76 0.41 11.70
CA LYS A 266 -16.20 0.44 11.42
C LYS A 266 -16.93 -0.76 12.02
N GLN A 267 -16.52 -1.97 11.65
CA GLN A 267 -17.21 -3.18 12.08
C GLN A 267 -17.09 -3.42 13.60
N THR A 268 -15.99 -3.00 14.21
CA THR A 268 -15.79 -3.09 15.67
C THR A 268 -16.72 -2.12 16.41
N LEU A 269 -16.73 -0.83 16.02
CA LEU A 269 -17.54 0.18 16.68
C LEU A 269 -19.04 -0.05 16.48
N LEU A 270 -19.48 -0.45 15.29
CA LEU A 270 -20.88 -0.78 15.03
C LEU A 270 -21.35 -1.98 15.86
N ALA A 271 -20.52 -3.03 16.01
CA ALA A 271 -20.85 -4.15 16.87
C ALA A 271 -21.03 -3.71 18.34
N PHE A 272 -20.16 -2.83 18.83
CA PHE A 272 -20.26 -2.26 20.16
C PHE A 272 -21.51 -1.40 20.35
N MET A 273 -21.84 -0.54 19.37
CA MET A 273 -23.08 0.26 19.38
C MET A 273 -24.34 -0.61 19.43
N ASN A 274 -24.31 -1.79 18.81
CA ASN A 274 -25.40 -2.77 18.86
C ASN A 274 -25.45 -3.56 20.18
N GLY A 275 -24.66 -3.19 21.19
CA GLY A 275 -24.69 -3.77 22.53
C GLY A 275 -23.71 -4.93 22.76
N ALA A 276 -22.88 -5.29 21.77
CA ALA A 276 -21.86 -6.32 21.97
C ALA A 276 -20.88 -5.93 23.08
N MET A 277 -20.38 -6.92 23.82
CA MET A 277 -19.29 -6.69 24.77
C MET A 277 -18.01 -6.32 24.02
N PRO A 278 -17.09 -5.51 24.60
CA PRO A 278 -15.84 -5.11 23.94
C PRO A 278 -15.07 -6.28 23.30
N GLN A 279 -15.01 -7.43 23.98
CA GLN A 279 -14.36 -8.65 23.48
C GLN A 279 -15.04 -9.20 22.21
N ILE A 280 -16.38 -9.20 22.17
CA ILE A 280 -17.16 -9.66 21.01
C ILE A 280 -17.06 -8.65 19.87
N ALA A 281 -17.10 -7.35 20.18
CA ALA A 281 -16.96 -6.30 19.17
C ALA A 281 -15.61 -6.38 18.44
N VAL A 282 -14.51 -6.66 19.16
CA VAL A 282 -13.18 -6.91 18.58
C VAL A 282 -13.18 -8.10 17.63
N GLU A 283 -13.94 -9.16 17.93
CA GLU A 283 -14.07 -10.33 17.05
C GLU A 283 -14.71 -9.97 15.70
N HIS A 284 -15.69 -9.06 15.69
CA HIS A 284 -16.26 -8.54 14.44
C HIS A 284 -15.20 -7.83 13.60
N GLY A 285 -14.38 -6.99 14.23
CA GLY A 285 -13.22 -6.35 13.58
C GLY A 285 -12.20 -7.35 13.05
N ARG A 286 -11.83 -8.36 13.85
CA ARG A 286 -10.85 -9.40 13.47
C ARG A 286 -11.28 -10.16 12.22
N LYS A 287 -12.58 -10.44 12.07
CA LYS A 287 -13.13 -11.10 10.88
C LYS A 287 -13.02 -10.27 9.61
N MET A 288 -12.78 -8.96 9.69
CA MET A 288 -12.54 -8.10 8.52
C MET A 288 -11.10 -8.17 8.01
N ILE A 289 -10.17 -8.74 8.78
CA ILE A 289 -8.80 -8.97 8.34
C ILE A 289 -8.77 -10.14 7.35
N SER A 290 -7.97 -10.00 6.29
CA SER A 290 -7.74 -11.07 5.30
C SER A 290 -7.28 -12.35 5.98
N SER A 291 -7.74 -13.51 5.51
CA SER A 291 -7.46 -14.84 6.10
C SER A 291 -5.97 -15.07 6.39
N ASN A 292 -5.09 -14.62 5.49
CA ASN A 292 -3.65 -14.86 5.58
C ASN A 292 -2.95 -13.99 6.64
N GLU A 293 -3.60 -12.91 7.08
CA GLU A 293 -3.04 -11.92 8.03
C GLU A 293 -3.83 -11.86 9.33
N ARG A 294 -4.92 -12.63 9.41
CA ARG A 294 -5.84 -12.65 10.53
C ARG A 294 -5.18 -13.36 11.73
N PRO A 295 -4.97 -12.67 12.86
CA PRO A 295 -4.52 -13.33 14.08
C PRO A 295 -5.56 -14.36 14.55
N SER A 296 -5.11 -15.43 15.21
CA SER A 296 -6.03 -16.33 15.91
C SER A 296 -6.74 -15.59 17.03
N ILE A 297 -7.92 -16.09 17.42
CA ILE A 297 -8.69 -15.48 18.50
C ILE A 297 -7.86 -15.45 19.79
N ASP A 298 -7.20 -16.57 20.14
CA ASP A 298 -6.37 -16.68 21.35
C ASP A 298 -5.27 -15.60 21.42
N VAL A 299 -4.66 -15.23 20.28
CA VAL A 299 -3.64 -14.19 20.24
C VAL A 299 -4.26 -12.81 20.49
N VAL A 300 -5.44 -12.56 19.94
CA VAL A 300 -6.18 -11.32 20.18
C VAL A 300 -6.59 -11.25 21.65
N GLU A 301 -7.17 -12.31 22.21
CA GLU A 301 -7.60 -12.32 23.62
C GLU A 301 -6.41 -12.11 24.57
N ASN A 302 -5.29 -12.79 24.32
CA ASN A 302 -4.10 -12.61 25.14
C ASN A 302 -3.55 -11.18 25.09
N GLU A 303 -3.61 -10.49 23.94
CA GLU A 303 -3.16 -9.09 23.83
C GLU A 303 -4.20 -8.09 24.37
N THR A 304 -5.50 -8.37 24.25
CA THR A 304 -6.56 -7.49 24.77
C THR A 304 -6.74 -7.62 26.29
N ILE A 305 -6.41 -8.79 26.87
CA ILE A 305 -6.49 -9.06 28.31
C ILE A 305 -5.20 -8.66 29.04
N ALA A 306 -4.01 -8.94 28.47
CA ALA A 306 -2.74 -8.67 29.13
C ALA A 306 -2.31 -7.19 29.13
N GLY A 307 -3.00 -6.33 28.37
CA GLY A 307 -2.56 -4.96 28.11
C GLY A 307 -1.35 -4.91 27.16
N PRO A 308 -0.90 -3.71 26.76
CA PRO A 308 0.15 -3.53 25.76
C PRO A 308 1.46 -4.20 26.20
N LYS A 309 1.95 -5.17 25.43
CA LYS A 309 3.33 -5.65 25.59
C LYS A 309 4.28 -4.63 24.96
N ALA A 310 5.24 -4.16 25.77
CA ALA A 310 6.38 -3.40 25.28
C ALA A 310 7.07 -4.17 24.14
N VAL A 311 7.47 -3.46 23.10
CA VAL A 311 8.29 -3.98 22.01
C VAL A 311 9.50 -4.67 22.63
N PRO A 312 9.77 -5.96 22.36
CA PRO A 312 11.03 -6.55 22.77
C PRO A 312 12.12 -5.83 21.99
N THR A 313 12.89 -4.99 22.68
CA THR A 313 14.16 -4.49 22.21
C THR A 313 14.99 -5.70 21.81
N GLU A 314 15.46 -5.76 20.57
CA GLU A 314 16.39 -6.80 20.13
C GLU A 314 17.50 -6.90 21.17
N ALA A 315 17.59 -8.05 21.83
CA ALA A 315 18.61 -8.30 22.82
C ALA A 315 19.98 -8.12 22.15
N GLU A 316 20.78 -7.19 22.66
CA GLU A 316 22.20 -7.07 22.33
C GLU A 316 22.83 -8.47 22.35
N PRO A 317 23.64 -8.83 21.33
CA PRO A 317 24.34 -10.09 21.37
C PRO A 317 25.26 -10.08 22.60
N LYS A 318 24.99 -10.96 23.55
CA LYS A 318 25.84 -11.23 24.70
C LYS A 318 27.28 -11.38 24.18
N ALA A 319 28.13 -10.43 24.55
CA ALA A 319 29.57 -10.54 24.38
C ALA A 319 30.03 -11.90 24.92
N ALA A 320 30.59 -12.71 24.03
CA ALA A 320 31.20 -13.98 24.39
C ALA A 320 32.36 -13.69 25.35
N ARG A 321 32.16 -14.03 26.62
CA ARG A 321 33.21 -14.28 27.59
C ARG A 321 33.54 -15.77 27.52
N ALA A 322 34.67 -16.09 26.89
CA ALA A 322 35.61 -17.16 27.24
C ALA A 322 36.72 -17.17 26.17
#